data_AF-A0A7C4ASR4-F1
#
_entry.id   AF-A0A7C4ASR4-F1
#
_cell.length_a   1.000
_cell.length_b   1.000
_cell.length_c   1.000
_cell.angle_alpha   90.00
_cell.angle_beta   90.00
_cell.angle_gamma   90.00
#
_symmetry.space_group_name_H-M   'P 1'
#
loop_
_entity.id
_entity.type
_entity.pdbx_description
1 polymer ?
#
loop_
_entity_poly.entity_id
_entity_poly.type
_entity_poly.pdbx_seq_one_letter_code
_entity_poly.pdbx_strand_id
1 'polypeptide(L)'
;MLQLNEPIDPEELLISRNKEEHIEELIPLAVIESIPKLDIFEINAVFRRKRQVPPNPQININLNFGLPPGVDPSALPQNFQQVLQQLLNQLAQAIPQIVQQEIARQSPVVGIEGRPYGGKWKEKTDQSA
;
A
#
# COMPACT_ATOMS: atom_id res chain seq x y z
N MET A 1 28.50 9.02 4.36
CA MET A 1 28.89 9.06 5.79
C MET A 1 27.65 8.73 6.60
N LEU A 2 27.76 8.21 7.82
CA LEU A 2 26.57 7.86 8.62
C LEU A 2 25.80 9.15 8.93
N GLN A 3 24.60 9.30 8.37
CA GLN A 3 23.72 10.47 8.51
C GLN A 3 23.05 10.50 9.90
N LEU A 4 23.84 10.41 10.98
CA LEU A 4 23.32 10.23 12.34
C LEU A 4 22.52 11.44 12.85
N ASN A 5 22.77 12.62 12.29
CA ASN A 5 22.06 13.86 12.57
C ASN A 5 20.74 13.99 11.80
N GLU A 6 20.51 13.13 10.82
CA GLU A 6 19.31 13.09 9.97
C GLU A 6 18.75 11.66 9.96
N PRO A 7 18.25 11.18 11.11
CA PRO A 7 17.75 9.82 11.21
C PRO A 7 16.54 9.61 10.30
N ILE A 8 16.43 8.40 9.76
CA ILE A 8 15.24 7.99 9.03
C ILE A 8 14.14 7.67 10.03
N ASP A 9 13.07 8.47 10.03
CA ASP A 9 11.80 8.16 10.68
C ASP A 9 10.80 7.58 9.65
N PRO A 10 10.52 6.27 9.69
CA PRO A 10 9.60 5.64 8.74
C PRO A 10 8.17 6.19 8.81
N GLU A 11 7.73 6.65 9.99
CA GLU A 11 6.38 7.19 10.18
C GLU A 11 6.27 8.57 9.53
N GLU A 12 7.23 9.45 9.81
CA GLU A 12 7.30 10.78 9.18
C GLU A 12 7.43 10.67 7.65
N LEU A 13 8.25 9.74 7.14
CA LEU A 13 8.39 9.50 5.69
C LEU A 13 7.06 9.10 5.03
N LEU A 14 6.31 8.18 5.64
CA LEU A 14 5.04 7.72 5.09
C LEU A 14 3.94 8.78 5.21
N ILE A 15 3.92 9.57 6.29
CA ILE A 15 2.97 10.67 6.49
C ILE A 15 3.25 11.81 5.50
N SER A 16 4.49 12.32 5.46
CA SER A 16 4.88 13.47 4.64
C SER A 16 4.69 13.21 3.14
N ARG A 17 4.93 11.98 2.69
CA ARG A 17 4.73 11.57 1.29
C ARG A 17 3.31 11.10 0.98
N ASN A 18 2.44 11.00 2.01
CA ASN A 18 1.10 10.45 1.91
C ASN A 18 1.07 9.07 1.20
N LYS A 19 1.95 8.16 1.63
CA LYS A 19 2.09 6.82 1.02
C LYS A 19 1.81 5.72 2.03
N GLU A 20 1.36 4.58 1.49
CA GLU A 20 1.20 3.34 2.27
C GLU A 20 2.50 2.53 2.33
N GLU A 21 3.32 2.67 1.29
CA GLU A 21 4.63 2.06 1.13
C GLU A 21 5.61 3.09 0.54
N HIS A 22 6.84 3.10 1.05
CA HIS A 22 7.92 3.91 0.54
C HIS A 22 9.23 3.11 0.54
N ILE A 23 10.03 3.30 -0.51
CA ILE A 23 11.36 2.72 -0.63
C ILE A 23 12.36 3.82 -0.38
N GLU A 24 13.23 3.60 0.60
CA GLU A 24 14.38 4.45 0.86
C GLU A 24 15.65 3.71 0.43
N GLU A 25 16.45 4.37 -0.40
CA GLU A 25 17.61 3.78 -1.05
C GLU A 25 18.91 4.32 -0.45
N LEU A 26 19.98 3.51 -0.53
CA LEU A 26 21.33 3.91 -0.15
C LEU A 26 21.48 4.38 1.31
N ILE A 27 20.72 3.78 2.22
CA ILE A 27 20.77 4.07 3.65
C ILE A 27 22.13 3.62 4.21
N PRO A 28 22.96 4.52 4.73
CA PRO A 28 24.27 4.16 5.28
C PRO A 28 24.11 3.57 6.70
N LEU A 29 24.54 2.33 6.90
CA LEU A 29 24.44 1.64 8.21
C LEU A 29 25.77 1.47 8.92
N ALA A 30 26.86 1.31 8.17
CA ALA A 30 28.19 1.18 8.74
C ALA A 30 29.21 1.92 7.87
N VAL A 31 30.29 2.37 8.52
CA VAL A 31 31.41 3.02 7.86
C VAL A 31 32.70 2.42 8.39
N ILE A 32 33.62 2.13 7.48
CA ILE A 32 35.00 1.79 7.78
C ILE A 32 35.85 2.91 7.18
N GLU A 33 36.62 3.56 8.05
CA GLU A 33 37.50 4.66 7.66
C GLU A 33 38.96 4.30 7.96
N SER A 34 39.82 4.60 7.00
CA SER A 34 41.26 4.48 7.09
C SER A 34 41.89 5.70 6.42
N ILE A 35 43.17 5.97 6.67
CA ILE A 35 43.87 7.13 6.10
C ILE A 35 43.67 7.27 4.57
N PRO A 36 43.78 6.20 3.75
CA PRO A 36 43.60 6.33 2.30
C PRO A 36 42.19 6.03 1.79
N LYS A 37 41.28 5.49 2.61
CA LYS A 37 40.01 4.92 2.12
C LYS A 37 38.86 5.09 3.09
N LEU A 38 37.68 5.25 2.50
CA LEU A 38 36.41 5.30 3.20
C LEU A 38 35.43 4.34 2.53
N ASP A 39 35.01 3.31 3.26
CA ASP A 39 34.02 2.34 2.81
C ASP A 39 32.72 2.49 3.58
N ILE A 40 31.60 2.51 2.87
CA ILE A 40 30.25 2.65 3.45
C ILE A 40 29.44 1.41 3.13
N PHE A 41 28.85 0.80 4.15
CA PHE A 41 27.85 -0.25 3.99
C PHE A 41 26.47 0.40 3.85
N GLU A 42 25.87 0.25 2.67
CA GLU A 42 24.57 0.82 2.35
C GLU A 42 23.54 -0.28 2.13
N ILE A 43 22.30 -0.03 2.56
CA ILE A 43 21.14 -0.89 2.29
C ILE A 43 20.05 -0.09 1.57
N ASN A 44 19.08 -0.80 1.02
CA ASN A 44 17.76 -0.23 0.73
C ASN A 44 16.77 -0.77 1.77
N ALA A 45 15.71 -0.01 2.07
CA ALA A 45 14.65 -0.46 2.95
C ALA A 45 13.27 -0.14 2.36
N VAL A 46 12.36 -1.12 2.43
CA VAL A 46 10.93 -0.89 2.17
C VAL A 46 10.25 -0.63 3.51
N PHE A 47 9.61 0.51 3.65
CA PHE A 47 8.76 0.86 4.79
C PHE A 47 7.30 0.77 4.38
N ARG A 48 6.50 0.01 5.13
CA ARG A 48 5.08 -0.20 4.85
C ARG A 48 4.26 -0.06 6.12
N ARG A 49 3.10 0.59 6.03
CA ARG A 49 2.15 0.61 7.16
C ARG A 49 1.61 -0.79 7.44
N LYS A 50 1.75 -1.24 8.69
CA LYS A 50 1.17 -2.49 9.17
C LYS A 50 -0.24 -2.20 9.66
N ARG A 51 -1.23 -2.83 9.03
CA ARG A 51 -2.64 -2.71 9.42
C ARG A 51 -3.13 -3.96 10.10
N GLN A 52 -3.96 -3.80 11.13
CA GLN A 52 -4.66 -4.91 11.75
C GLN A 52 -6.04 -5.03 11.12
N VAL A 53 -6.26 -6.11 10.37
CA VAL A 53 -7.58 -6.43 9.85
C VAL A 53 -8.48 -6.85 11.01
N PRO A 54 -9.65 -6.22 11.21
CA PRO A 54 -10.60 -6.66 12.23
C PRO A 54 -11.01 -8.11 11.98
N PRO A 55 -11.20 -8.93 13.04
CA PRO A 55 -11.60 -10.33 12.88
C PRO A 55 -12.97 -10.50 12.19
N ASN A 56 -13.84 -9.49 12.29
CA ASN A 56 -15.16 -9.44 11.65
C ASN A 56 -15.34 -8.08 10.94
N PRO A 57 -14.84 -7.89 9.70
CA PRO A 57 -15.06 -6.66 8.96
C PRO A 57 -16.56 -6.53 8.61
N GLN A 58 -17.19 -5.44 9.02
CA GLN A 58 -18.59 -5.16 8.65
C GLN A 58 -18.61 -4.53 7.26
N ILE A 59 -18.90 -5.34 6.25
CA ILE A 59 -18.94 -4.88 4.86
C ILE A 59 -20.40 -4.72 4.44
N ASN A 60 -20.89 -3.49 4.48
CA ASN A 60 -22.23 -3.14 4.03
C ASN A 60 -22.18 -2.73 2.56
N ILE A 61 -22.44 -3.66 1.64
CA ILE A 61 -22.54 -3.36 0.21
C ILE A 61 -23.98 -2.96 -0.10
N ASN A 62 -24.26 -1.66 -0.15
CA ASN A 62 -25.57 -1.17 -0.56
C ASN A 62 -25.64 -1.06 -2.09
N LEU A 63 -26.03 -2.15 -2.74
CA LEU A 63 -26.29 -2.16 -4.18
C LEU A 63 -27.70 -1.60 -4.41
N ASN A 64 -27.82 -0.28 -4.49
CA ASN A 64 -29.10 0.35 -4.78
C ASN A 64 -29.42 0.19 -6.27
N PHE A 65 -30.08 -0.92 -6.61
CA PHE A 65 -30.54 -1.18 -7.96
C PHE A 65 -31.79 -0.34 -8.24
N GLY A 66 -31.60 0.85 -8.81
CA GLY A 66 -32.67 1.56 -9.47
C GLY A 66 -33.06 0.82 -10.75
N LEU A 67 -34.36 0.74 -11.05
CA LEU A 67 -34.80 0.40 -12.41
C LEU A 67 -34.16 1.43 -13.37
N PRO A 68 -33.66 1.01 -14.54
CA PRO A 68 -33.18 1.94 -15.54
C PRO A 68 -34.27 2.97 -15.84
N PRO A 69 -33.93 4.26 -16.00
CA PRO A 69 -34.92 5.30 -16.27
C PRO A 69 -35.71 4.94 -17.54
N GLY A 70 -37.04 4.94 -17.44
CA GLY A 70 -37.97 4.61 -18.53
C GLY A 70 -38.57 3.20 -18.49
N VAL A 71 -38.29 2.39 -17.46
CA VAL A 71 -38.87 1.04 -17.31
C VAL A 71 -40.06 1.08 -16.33
N ASP A 72 -41.25 0.81 -16.85
CA ASP A 72 -42.46 0.60 -16.03
C ASP A 72 -42.39 -0.79 -15.36
N PRO A 73 -42.40 -0.89 -14.02
CA PRO A 73 -42.32 -2.17 -13.30
C PRO A 73 -43.45 -3.14 -13.66
N SER A 74 -44.57 -2.65 -14.18
CA SER A 74 -45.69 -3.49 -14.64
C SER A 74 -45.50 -4.06 -16.05
N ALA A 75 -44.56 -3.53 -16.84
CA ALA A 75 -44.25 -3.96 -18.20
C ALA A 75 -43.02 -4.87 -18.30
N LEU A 76 -42.48 -5.31 -17.15
CA LEU A 76 -41.28 -6.14 -17.10
C LEU A 76 -41.56 -7.52 -17.69
N PRO A 77 -40.86 -7.92 -18.77
CA PRO A 77 -41.04 -9.23 -19.36
C PRO A 77 -40.46 -10.33 -18.44
N GLN A 78 -41.01 -11.55 -18.49
CA GLN A 78 -40.62 -12.63 -17.57
C GLN A 78 -39.12 -12.96 -17.60
N ASN A 79 -38.42 -12.69 -18.70
CA ASN A 79 -36.98 -12.88 -18.85
C ASN A 79 -36.12 -11.79 -18.14
N PHE A 80 -36.73 -10.73 -17.60
CA PHE A 80 -36.00 -9.67 -16.88
C PHE A 80 -35.29 -10.21 -15.62
N GLN A 81 -35.84 -11.23 -14.99
CA GLN A 81 -35.16 -11.92 -13.87
C GLN A 81 -33.84 -12.57 -14.31
N GLN A 82 -33.74 -13.08 -15.54
CA GLN A 82 -32.51 -13.68 -16.06
C GLN A 82 -31.45 -12.63 -16.38
N VAL A 83 -31.87 -11.48 -16.94
CA VAL A 83 -30.99 -10.33 -17.18
C VAL A 83 -30.43 -9.79 -15.86
N LEU A 84 -31.27 -9.70 -14.83
CA LEU A 84 -30.83 -9.29 -13.49
C LEU A 84 -29.82 -10.28 -12.90
N GLN A 85 -30.05 -11.60 -13.04
CA GLN A 85 -29.09 -12.61 -12.59
C GLN A 85 -27.75 -12.54 -13.34
N GLN A 86 -27.74 -12.27 -14.64
CA GLN A 86 -26.50 -12.08 -15.41
C GLN A 86 -25.74 -10.83 -14.97
N LEU A 87 -26.45 -9.73 -14.68
CA LEU A 87 -25.85 -8.51 -14.15
C LEU A 87 -25.23 -8.74 -12.77
N LEU A 88 -25.94 -9.47 -11.89
CA LEU A 88 -25.44 -9.86 -10.58
C LEU A 88 -24.17 -10.72 -10.68
N ASN A 89 -24.11 -11.65 -11.63
CA ASN A 89 -22.93 -12.48 -11.86
C ASN A 89 -21.72 -11.68 -12.34
N GLN A 90 -21.93 -10.63 -13.14
CA GLN A 90 -20.84 -9.73 -13.56
C GLN A 90 -20.34 -8.87 -12.38
N LEU A 91 -21.25 -8.37 -11.56
CA LEU A 91 -20.90 -7.60 -10.37
C LEU A 91 -20.23 -8.45 -9.29
N ALA A 92 -20.58 -9.73 -9.18
CA ALA A 92 -19.92 -10.67 -8.28
C ALA A 92 -18.40 -10.75 -8.51
N GLN A 93 -17.92 -10.48 -9.72
CA GLN A 93 -16.49 -10.40 -10.02
C GLN A 93 -15.81 -9.14 -9.46
N ALA A 94 -16.56 -8.05 -9.23
CA ALA A 94 -16.06 -6.79 -8.70
C ALA A 94 -16.16 -6.67 -7.16
N ILE A 95 -17.04 -7.47 -6.53
CA ILE A 95 -17.21 -7.52 -5.07
C ILE A 95 -15.89 -7.71 -4.30
N PRO A 96 -14.96 -8.59 -4.70
CA PRO A 96 -13.71 -8.81 -3.97
C PRO A 96 -12.85 -7.53 -3.84
N GLN A 97 -12.81 -6.68 -4.87
CA GLN A 97 -12.02 -5.44 -4.80
C GLN A 97 -12.67 -4.42 -3.86
N ILE A 98 -14.00 -4.31 -3.88
CA ILE A 98 -14.75 -3.41 -2.99
C ILE A 98 -14.55 -3.84 -1.53
N VAL A 99 -14.63 -5.15 -1.28
CA VAL A 99 -14.37 -5.76 0.04
C VAL A 99 -12.95 -5.42 0.53
N GLN A 100 -11.93 -5.57 -0.32
CA GLN A 100 -10.55 -5.26 0.06
C GLN A 100 -10.33 -3.78 0.40
N GLN A 101 -10.96 -2.86 -0.34
CA GLN A 101 -10.88 -1.43 -0.05
C GLN A 101 -11.54 -1.07 1.26
N GLU A 102 -12.72 -1.64 1.55
CA GLU A 102 -13.43 -1.37 2.79
C GLU A 102 -12.70 -1.98 4.00
N ILE A 103 -12.13 -3.18 3.85
CA ILE A 103 -11.23 -3.76 4.85
C ILE A 103 -10.05 -2.82 5.09
N ALA A 104 -9.37 -2.33 4.06
CA ALA A 104 -8.23 -1.43 4.21
C ALA A 104 -8.60 -0.11 4.92
N ARG A 105 -9.79 0.43 4.63
CA ARG A 105 -10.33 1.63 5.26
C ARG A 105 -10.64 1.43 6.74
N GLN A 106 -11.22 0.28 7.09
CA GLN A 106 -11.58 -0.08 8.46
C GLN A 106 -10.40 -0.61 9.28
N SER A 107 -9.31 -1.00 8.63
CA SER A 107 -8.14 -1.55 9.31
C SER A 107 -7.25 -0.42 9.83
N PRO A 108 -7.20 -0.19 11.16
CA PRO A 108 -6.31 0.82 11.73
C PRO A 108 -4.85 0.46 11.46
N VAL A 109 -4.03 1.49 11.33
CA VAL A 109 -2.56 1.34 11.30
C VAL A 109 -2.12 1.03 12.73
N VAL A 110 -1.47 -0.12 12.90
CA VAL A 110 -0.98 -0.62 14.21
C VAL A 110 0.54 -0.58 14.33
N GLY A 111 1.23 -0.13 13.28
CA GLY A 111 2.67 0.07 13.27
C GLY A 111 3.21 0.19 11.85
N ILE A 112 4.53 0.08 11.74
CA ILE A 112 5.26 0.12 10.46
C ILE A 112 6.16 -1.11 10.40
N GLU A 113 6.16 -1.75 9.24
CA GLU A 113 7.08 -2.83 8.90
C GLU A 113 8.23 -2.25 8.05
N GLY A 114 9.46 -2.58 8.42
CA GLY A 114 10.66 -2.23 7.67
C GLY A 114 11.35 -3.48 7.16
N ARG A 115 11.58 -3.59 5.85
CA ARG A 115 12.32 -4.70 5.24
C ARG A 115 13.62 -4.21 4.59
N PRO A 116 14.78 -4.45 5.22
CA PRO A 116 16.07 -4.12 4.61
C PRO A 116 16.45 -5.14 3.53
N TYR A 117 17.12 -4.69 2.47
CA TYR A 117 17.63 -5.54 1.38
C TYR A 117 18.79 -4.87 0.63
N GLY A 118 19.47 -5.64 -0.23
CA GLY A 118 20.48 -5.11 -1.15
C GLY A 118 21.76 -4.60 -0.50
N GLY A 119 22.04 -5.02 0.74
CA GLY A 119 23.19 -4.56 1.50
C GLY A 119 24.52 -4.83 0.80
N LYS A 120 25.35 -3.80 0.64
CA LYS A 120 26.69 -3.91 0.05
C LYS A 120 27.63 -2.82 0.54
N TRP A 121 28.92 -3.14 0.56
CA TRP A 121 29.99 -2.17 0.75
C TRP A 121 30.25 -1.39 -0.53
N LYS A 122 30.51 -0.09 -0.39
CA LYS A 122 30.97 0.79 -1.46
C LYS A 122 32.11 1.65 -0.97
N GLU A 123 33.17 1.71 -1.76
CA GLU A 123 34.23 2.70 -1.58
C GLU A 123 33.65 4.07 -1.95
N LYS A 124 33.73 5.03 -1.03
CA LYS A 124 33.35 6.41 -1.31
C LYS A 124 34.50 7.07 -2.05
N THR A 125 34.41 7.12 -3.38
CA THR A 125 35.32 7.91 -4.20
C THR A 125 35.00 9.39 -4.03
N ASP A 126 36.01 10.21 -3.74
CA ASP A 126 35.91 11.67 -3.70
C ASP A 126 35.62 12.22 -5.12
N GLN A 127 34.36 12.15 -5.55
CA GLN A 127 33.88 12.85 -6.74
C GLN A 127 32.47 13.37 -6.51
N SER A 128 32.33 14.45 -5.74
CA SER A 128 31.43 15.59 -6.05
C SER A 128 31.65 16.72 -5.02
N ALA A 129 32.37 17.75 -5.46
CA ALA A 129 32.15 19.14 -5.02
C ALA A 129 31.40 19.86 -6.16
#